data_AF-A0A958A4D7-F1
#
_entry.id   AF-A0A958A4D7-F1
#
_cell.length_a   1.000
_cell.length_b   1.000
_cell.length_c   1.000
_cell.angle_alpha   90.00
_cell.angle_beta   90.00
_cell.angle_gamma   90.00
#
_symmetry.space_group_name_H-M   'P 1'
#
loop_
_entity.id
_entity.type
_entity.pdbx_description
1 polymer ?
#
loop_
_entity_poly.entity_id
_entity_poly.type
_entity_poly.pdbx_seq_one_letter_code
_entity_poly.pdbx_strand_id
1 'polypeptide(L)'
;NPQVEALRRQMQELSKSSYFLPDIHFVANSHNLARTVEKSYGRKADAIIPACTDQTIFRPLPRAVPGSRWRILVVGPDTRGSDVEPLTFKGISDIKEALQLLSERFTNFTTIRMSNSPPDIFEDFPCEFYIAPPDEMKTFLYGTAHILVYASHYDSCPLPPQEAMAAGAAVICTATSGAMEYCVHEENSLLVPIKSPPEIAQAIERLITDPELREKLIQGGFTTAQEHPRERAWHKLETVIDRFVALATKFPDSSSWTPGIINRIEKPQENCFTYSQPVDPAHRHIQMSTVSTGDRANGHHSTQPSSQISSNNHKPIGDTMTHDGILDQMIASAQAAGHWPQAISLLQEAVKYAPPGPTQAALWNSLGYTLFQAEQSVEAEAAFQEGIRIEPQNMDLLKNLIDLYRQQDQLDKATEYLNRGLRIDPDDIEILLSLGECAIQLGAFDVAEMAFVRVKALAPETAGIDEILAELFGTGQSSNGSLNGTAPSDDV
;
A
#
# COMPACT_ATOMS: atom_id res chain seq x y z
N ASN A 1 12.04 -32.43 4.35
CA ASN A 1 12.46 -32.98 5.66
C ASN A 1 11.29 -33.79 6.24
N PRO A 2 11.43 -35.12 6.45
CA PRO A 2 10.35 -35.98 6.95
C PRO A 2 9.75 -35.57 8.31
N GLN A 3 10.56 -35.00 9.22
CA GLN A 3 10.09 -34.53 10.52
C GLN A 3 9.17 -33.30 10.38
N VAL A 4 9.50 -32.40 9.45
CA VAL A 4 8.67 -31.22 9.12
C VAL A 4 7.33 -31.66 8.55
N GLU A 5 7.33 -32.67 7.66
CA GLU A 5 6.09 -33.18 7.07
C GLU A 5 5.20 -33.90 8.10
N ALA A 6 5.80 -34.61 9.06
CA ALA A 6 5.07 -35.21 10.18
C ALA A 6 4.44 -34.14 11.08
N LEU A 7 5.18 -33.08 11.42
CA LEU A 7 4.66 -31.95 12.19
C LEU A 7 3.52 -31.24 11.46
N ARG A 8 3.66 -31.01 10.15
CA ARG A 8 2.60 -30.43 9.30
C ARG A 8 1.31 -31.25 9.38
N ARG A 9 1.39 -32.57 9.27
CA ARG A 9 0.22 -33.45 9.41
C ARG A 9 -0.42 -33.34 10.79
N GLN A 10 0.37 -33.35 11.85
CA GLN A 10 -0.14 -33.16 13.21
C GLN A 10 -0.84 -31.81 13.38
N MET A 11 -0.27 -30.72 12.86
CA MET A 11 -0.89 -29.40 12.89
C MET A 11 -2.21 -29.36 12.10
N GLN A 12 -2.27 -30.02 10.93
CA GLN A 12 -3.49 -30.14 10.15
C GLN A 12 -4.56 -30.95 10.91
N GLU A 13 -4.19 -32.03 11.59
CA GLU A 13 -5.09 -32.82 12.43
C GLU A 13 -5.61 -32.01 13.64
N LEU A 14 -4.73 -31.26 14.32
CA LEU A 14 -5.10 -30.34 15.39
C LEU A 14 -6.05 -29.24 14.91
N SER A 15 -5.76 -28.61 13.77
CA SER A 15 -6.62 -27.60 13.16
C SER A 15 -8.00 -28.18 12.82
N LYS A 16 -8.06 -29.38 12.23
CA LYS A 16 -9.34 -30.08 11.98
C LYS A 16 -10.07 -30.40 13.29
N SER A 17 -9.34 -30.84 14.31
CA SER A 17 -9.91 -31.20 15.61
C SER A 17 -10.51 -29.99 16.34
N SER A 18 -10.00 -28.78 16.08
CA SER A 18 -10.57 -27.54 16.63
C SER A 18 -12.02 -27.31 16.20
N TYR A 19 -12.43 -27.83 15.04
CA TYR A 19 -13.81 -27.78 14.59
C TYR A 19 -14.74 -28.70 15.40
N PHE A 20 -14.22 -29.68 16.14
CA PHE A 20 -15.02 -30.62 16.94
C PHE A 20 -14.93 -30.39 18.45
N LEU A 21 -14.22 -29.34 18.88
CA LEU A 21 -14.10 -29.03 20.31
C LEU A 21 -15.48 -28.67 20.88
N PRO A 22 -15.93 -29.38 21.93
CA PRO A 22 -17.18 -29.04 22.61
C PRO A 22 -17.04 -27.68 23.28
N ASP A 23 -18.17 -26.98 23.44
CA ASP A 23 -18.28 -25.71 24.18
C ASP A 23 -17.45 -24.54 23.63
N ILE A 24 -16.93 -24.66 22.41
CA ILE A 24 -16.30 -23.54 21.69
C ILE A 24 -17.28 -23.01 20.65
N HIS A 25 -17.53 -21.70 20.64
CA HIS A 25 -18.31 -21.05 19.59
C HIS A 25 -17.44 -20.73 18.37
N PHE A 26 -17.98 -20.97 17.19
CA PHE A 26 -17.38 -20.68 15.90
C PHE A 26 -18.11 -19.51 15.24
N VAL A 27 -17.39 -18.40 15.07
CA VAL A 27 -17.87 -17.24 14.33
C VAL A 27 -17.12 -17.19 13.00
N ALA A 28 -17.86 -17.21 11.90
CA ALA A 28 -17.30 -17.09 10.56
C ALA A 28 -17.24 -15.62 10.13
N ASN A 29 -16.25 -15.27 9.31
CA ASN A 29 -16.14 -13.92 8.75
C ASN A 29 -16.92 -13.73 7.43
N SER A 30 -17.55 -14.79 6.92
CA SER A 30 -18.26 -14.82 5.64
C SER A 30 -19.22 -16.00 5.56
N HIS A 31 -20.21 -15.90 4.68
CA HIS A 31 -21.11 -17.01 4.41
C HIS A 31 -20.38 -18.15 3.69
N ASN A 32 -19.46 -17.83 2.79
CA ASN A 32 -18.68 -18.85 2.09
C ASN A 32 -17.80 -19.68 3.05
N LEU A 33 -17.15 -19.06 4.03
CA LEU A 33 -16.41 -19.80 5.06
C LEU A 33 -17.35 -20.67 5.90
N ALA A 34 -18.48 -20.13 6.35
CA ALA A 34 -19.46 -20.87 7.14
C ALA A 34 -19.95 -22.12 6.40
N ARG A 35 -20.34 -21.99 5.12
CA ARG A 35 -20.77 -23.12 4.29
C ARG A 35 -19.65 -24.13 4.05
N THR A 36 -18.43 -23.66 3.84
CA THR A 36 -17.27 -24.52 3.61
C THR A 36 -16.96 -25.37 4.83
N VAL A 37 -17.02 -24.78 6.03
CA VAL A 37 -16.84 -25.50 7.31
C VAL A 37 -17.99 -26.48 7.54
N GLU A 38 -19.24 -26.07 7.32
CA GLU A 38 -20.41 -26.95 7.48
C GLU A 38 -20.32 -28.16 6.53
N LYS A 39 -19.98 -27.94 5.26
CA LYS A 39 -19.82 -29.02 4.28
C LYS A 39 -18.66 -29.96 4.62
N SER A 40 -17.55 -29.42 5.13
CA SER A 40 -16.33 -30.20 5.36
C SER A 40 -16.31 -30.93 6.70
N TYR A 41 -16.97 -30.37 7.73
CA TYR A 41 -16.88 -30.83 9.11
C TYR A 41 -18.24 -31.03 9.79
N GLY A 42 -19.36 -30.70 9.14
CA GLY A 42 -20.69 -30.77 9.73
C GLY A 42 -20.96 -29.71 10.81
N ARG A 43 -20.04 -28.76 11.04
CA ARG A 43 -20.17 -27.70 12.03
C ARG A 43 -20.75 -26.44 11.41
N LYS A 44 -21.88 -26.00 11.92
CA LYS A 44 -22.47 -24.70 11.59
C LYS A 44 -21.76 -23.58 12.34
N ALA A 45 -21.65 -22.42 11.71
CA ALA A 45 -21.23 -21.21 12.38
C ALA A 45 -22.31 -20.75 13.36
N ASP A 46 -21.92 -20.41 14.59
CA ASP A 46 -22.79 -19.82 15.60
C ASP A 46 -23.18 -18.38 15.22
N ALA A 47 -22.33 -17.70 14.45
CA ALA A 47 -22.60 -16.37 13.88
C ALA A 47 -21.73 -16.09 12.65
N ILE A 48 -22.13 -15.08 11.89
CA ILE A 48 -21.36 -14.53 10.78
C ILE A 48 -21.13 -13.04 11.02
N ILE A 49 -19.86 -12.64 11.12
CA ILE A 49 -19.44 -11.25 11.25
C ILE A 49 -18.67 -10.88 9.98
N PRO A 50 -19.29 -10.21 9.00
CA PRO A 50 -18.64 -9.91 7.74
C PRO A 50 -17.42 -9.02 7.96
N ALA A 51 -16.42 -9.18 7.09
CA ALA A 51 -15.37 -8.18 6.93
C ALA A 51 -16.01 -6.81 6.61
N CYS A 52 -15.49 -5.77 7.23
CA CYS A 52 -15.97 -4.39 7.10
C CYS A 52 -14.78 -3.45 6.95
N THR A 53 -15.00 -2.29 6.33
CA THR A 53 -13.97 -1.32 6.01
C THR A 53 -14.05 -0.08 6.87
N ASP A 54 -12.90 0.45 7.25
CA ASP A 54 -12.79 1.74 7.91
C ASP A 54 -12.88 2.89 6.89
N GLN A 55 -14.05 3.50 6.79
CA GLN A 55 -14.29 4.60 5.84
C GLN A 55 -13.67 5.93 6.29
N THR A 56 -13.07 6.02 7.49
CA THR A 56 -12.25 7.20 7.84
C THR A 56 -10.89 7.16 7.17
N ILE A 57 -10.40 5.95 6.91
CA ILE A 57 -9.12 5.66 6.23
C ILE A 57 -9.37 5.50 4.73
N PHE A 58 -10.27 4.60 4.35
CA PHE A 58 -10.54 4.30 2.95
C PHE A 58 -11.72 5.14 2.46
N ARG A 59 -11.39 6.26 1.83
CA ARG A 59 -12.35 7.25 1.34
C ARG A 59 -11.86 7.88 0.05
N PRO A 60 -12.77 8.37 -0.80
CA PRO A 60 -12.36 9.03 -2.03
C PRO A 60 -11.55 10.30 -1.74
N LEU A 61 -10.50 10.48 -2.52
CA LEU A 61 -9.77 11.73 -2.65
C LEU A 61 -10.13 12.41 -3.98
N PRO A 62 -9.83 13.71 -4.16
CA PRO A 62 -9.94 14.36 -5.46
C PRO A 62 -9.19 13.53 -6.53
N ARG A 63 -9.85 13.28 -7.66
CA ARG A 63 -9.29 12.43 -8.72
C ARG A 63 -8.09 13.10 -9.39
N ALA A 64 -7.18 12.27 -9.90
CA ALA A 64 -6.00 12.71 -10.64
C ALA A 64 -6.34 13.65 -11.80
N VAL A 65 -5.41 14.56 -12.10
CA VAL A 65 -5.52 15.52 -13.20
C VAL A 65 -5.63 14.76 -14.54
N PRO A 66 -6.50 15.20 -15.48
CA PRO A 66 -6.53 14.61 -16.81
C PRO A 66 -5.14 14.57 -17.46
N GLY A 67 -4.65 13.37 -17.79
CA GLY A 67 -3.33 13.15 -18.38
C GLY A 67 -2.29 12.50 -17.45
N SER A 68 -2.55 12.41 -16.14
CA SER A 68 -1.67 11.68 -15.19
C SER A 68 -1.50 10.20 -15.54
N ARG A 69 -0.40 9.58 -15.09
CA ARG A 69 -0.18 8.13 -15.24
C ARG A 69 -1.27 7.35 -14.53
N TRP A 70 -1.67 6.22 -15.11
CA TRP A 70 -2.57 5.27 -14.45
C TRP A 70 -1.90 4.66 -13.23
N ARG A 71 -2.52 4.83 -12.06
CA ARG A 71 -2.03 4.26 -10.78
C ARG A 71 -2.70 2.93 -10.52
N ILE A 72 -1.95 1.83 -10.63
CA ILE A 72 -2.44 0.46 -10.39
C ILE A 72 -1.96 -0.01 -9.03
N LEU A 73 -2.88 -0.19 -8.09
CA LEU A 73 -2.61 -0.61 -6.72
C LEU A 73 -2.63 -2.14 -6.59
N VAL A 74 -1.62 -2.67 -5.91
CA VAL A 74 -1.44 -4.09 -5.62
C VAL A 74 -1.13 -4.25 -4.13
N VAL A 75 -1.99 -4.97 -3.42
CA VAL A 75 -1.93 -5.10 -1.95
C VAL A 75 -1.78 -6.55 -1.53
N GLY A 76 -0.90 -6.80 -0.56
CA GLY A 76 -0.69 -8.12 0.03
C GLY A 76 0.79 -8.42 0.30
N PRO A 77 1.11 -9.57 0.91
CA PRO A 77 2.49 -10.05 1.02
C PRO A 77 2.98 -10.67 -0.29
N ASP A 78 4.26 -10.48 -0.63
CA ASP A 78 4.93 -11.18 -1.74
C ASP A 78 5.17 -12.65 -1.37
N THR A 79 5.92 -12.87 -0.28
CA THR A 79 6.43 -14.19 0.09
C THR A 79 6.40 -14.49 1.58
N ARG A 80 5.69 -13.71 2.41
CA ARG A 80 5.65 -13.83 3.89
C ARG A 80 4.95 -15.10 4.44
N GLY A 81 5.10 -16.21 3.74
CA GLY A 81 4.98 -17.56 4.29
C GLY A 81 6.33 -18.03 4.81
N SER A 82 6.40 -19.26 5.27
CA SER A 82 7.71 -19.87 5.57
C SER A 82 8.38 -20.36 4.28
N ASP A 83 9.69 -20.63 4.28
CA ASP A 83 10.38 -21.34 3.18
C ASP A 83 9.68 -22.67 2.80
N VAL A 84 8.86 -23.20 3.72
CA VAL A 84 8.11 -24.46 3.60
C VAL A 84 6.69 -24.22 3.07
N GLU A 85 6.15 -23.01 3.18
CA GLU A 85 4.79 -22.66 2.78
C GLU A 85 4.71 -21.18 2.35
N PRO A 86 5.30 -20.83 1.20
CA PRO A 86 5.26 -19.46 0.69
C PRO A 86 3.82 -19.07 0.37
N LEU A 87 3.43 -17.82 0.67
CA LEU A 87 2.08 -17.25 0.43
C LEU A 87 1.80 -17.01 -1.07
N THR A 88 2.26 -17.90 -1.94
CA THR A 88 2.04 -17.93 -3.39
C THR A 88 0.57 -17.82 -3.78
N PHE A 89 -0.33 -18.26 -2.89
CA PHE A 89 -1.76 -18.13 -3.10
C PHE A 89 -2.25 -16.69 -3.18
N LYS A 90 -1.47 -15.67 -2.80
CA LYS A 90 -1.89 -14.26 -2.99
C LYS A 90 -1.83 -13.79 -4.44
N GLY A 91 -1.28 -14.60 -5.34
CA GLY A 91 -1.28 -14.34 -6.78
C GLY A 91 -0.43 -13.13 -7.19
N ILE A 92 0.52 -12.70 -6.36
CA ILE A 92 1.38 -11.55 -6.66
C ILE A 92 2.22 -11.78 -7.92
N SER A 93 2.69 -13.01 -8.15
CA SER A 93 3.37 -13.39 -9.39
C SER A 93 2.46 -13.24 -10.61
N ASP A 94 1.19 -13.62 -10.50
CA ASP A 94 0.23 -13.50 -11.60
C ASP A 94 0.00 -12.02 -11.97
N ILE A 95 -0.02 -11.14 -10.97
CA ILE A 95 -0.15 -9.69 -11.16
C ILE A 95 1.10 -9.12 -11.84
N LYS A 96 2.31 -9.51 -11.40
CA LYS A 96 3.55 -9.05 -12.03
C LYS A 96 3.60 -9.45 -13.50
N GLU A 97 3.28 -10.71 -13.82
CA GLU A 97 3.25 -11.20 -15.20
C GLU A 97 2.21 -10.44 -16.03
N ALA A 98 1.03 -10.17 -15.47
CA ALA A 98 0.00 -9.37 -16.14
C ALA A 98 0.46 -7.93 -16.42
N LEU A 99 1.18 -7.30 -15.49
CA LEU A 99 1.74 -5.95 -15.67
C LEU A 99 2.88 -5.92 -16.70
N GLN A 100 3.67 -6.99 -16.81
CA GLN A 100 4.66 -7.15 -17.89
C GLN A 100 3.97 -7.28 -19.25
N LEU A 101 2.90 -8.07 -19.36
CA LEU A 101 2.10 -8.16 -20.59
C LEU A 101 1.38 -6.84 -20.93
N LEU A 102 1.07 -6.03 -19.92
CA LEU A 102 0.47 -4.71 -20.11
C LEU A 102 1.50 -3.69 -20.61
N SER A 103 2.73 -3.73 -20.10
CA SER A 103 3.78 -2.75 -20.44
C SER A 103 4.23 -2.82 -21.90
N GLU A 104 4.01 -3.95 -22.58
CA GLU A 104 4.21 -4.08 -24.03
C GLU A 104 3.24 -3.21 -24.87
N ARG A 105 2.09 -2.81 -24.30
CA ARG A 105 1.01 -2.09 -24.99
C ARG A 105 0.72 -0.71 -24.39
N PHE A 106 0.92 -0.54 -23.10
CA PHE A 106 0.67 0.70 -22.36
C PHE A 106 1.86 1.03 -21.48
N THR A 107 2.48 2.19 -21.69
CA THR A 107 3.61 2.65 -20.88
C THR A 107 3.22 3.73 -19.87
N ASN A 108 2.06 4.36 -20.03
CA ASN A 108 1.57 5.45 -19.18
C ASN A 108 0.90 4.97 -17.89
N PHE A 109 1.52 4.04 -17.16
CA PHE A 109 1.05 3.59 -15.85
C PHE A 109 2.19 3.50 -14.84
N THR A 110 1.86 3.58 -13.56
CA THR A 110 2.73 3.29 -12.42
C THR A 110 2.06 2.25 -11.54
N THR A 111 2.84 1.36 -10.95
CA THR A 111 2.34 0.34 -10.02
C THR A 111 2.66 0.78 -8.59
N ILE A 112 1.66 0.75 -7.72
CA ILE A 112 1.79 0.96 -6.29
C ILE A 112 1.72 -0.41 -5.61
N ARG A 113 2.75 -0.78 -4.89
CA ARG A 113 2.84 -2.06 -4.20
C ARG A 113 2.87 -1.84 -2.69
N MET A 114 1.81 -2.28 -2.01
CA MET A 114 1.71 -2.19 -0.56
C MET A 114 1.84 -3.58 0.09
N SER A 115 2.83 -3.74 0.95
CA SER A 115 3.14 -5.01 1.61
C SER A 115 3.63 -4.82 3.04
N ASN A 116 3.71 -5.89 3.83
CA ASN A 116 4.30 -5.87 5.17
C ASN A 116 5.76 -6.39 5.17
N SER A 117 6.32 -6.64 3.99
CA SER A 117 7.68 -7.11 3.76
C SER A 117 8.28 -6.37 2.56
N PRO A 118 9.61 -6.29 2.42
CA PRO A 118 10.25 -5.78 1.21
C PRO A 118 9.78 -6.52 -0.06
N PRO A 119 9.91 -5.90 -1.25
CA PRO A 119 9.60 -6.55 -2.51
C PRO A 119 10.57 -7.70 -2.76
N ASP A 120 10.03 -8.82 -3.22
CA ASP A 120 10.80 -10.00 -3.65
C ASP A 120 10.39 -10.32 -5.09
N ILE A 121 9.09 -10.51 -5.31
CA ILE A 121 8.55 -10.75 -6.64
C ILE A 121 8.71 -9.51 -7.53
N PHE A 122 8.49 -8.33 -6.96
CA PHE A 122 8.54 -7.04 -7.65
C PHE A 122 9.93 -6.36 -7.60
N GLU A 123 10.98 -7.03 -7.12
CA GLU A 123 12.32 -6.43 -6.95
C GLU A 123 12.87 -5.81 -8.25
N ASP A 124 12.65 -6.50 -9.36
CA ASP A 124 13.07 -6.17 -10.73
C ASP A 124 11.97 -5.47 -11.56
N PHE A 125 10.80 -5.18 -10.97
CA PHE A 125 9.71 -4.49 -11.66
C PHE A 125 9.58 -3.05 -11.16
N PRO A 126 9.52 -2.03 -12.05
CA PRO A 126 9.39 -0.65 -11.64
C PRO A 126 8.05 -0.40 -10.95
N CYS A 127 8.07 -0.21 -9.63
CA CYS A 127 6.90 0.12 -8.84
C CYS A 127 7.26 1.03 -7.66
N GLU A 128 6.29 1.83 -7.22
CA GLU A 128 6.33 2.51 -5.93
C GLU A 128 6.04 1.46 -4.84
N PHE A 129 6.95 1.24 -3.90
CA PHE A 129 6.81 0.20 -2.89
C PHE A 129 6.63 0.80 -1.49
N TYR A 130 5.67 0.28 -0.73
CA TYR A 130 5.31 0.76 0.59
C TYR A 130 5.24 -0.39 1.59
N ILE A 131 6.08 -0.33 2.64
CA ILE A 131 6.13 -1.33 3.72
C ILE A 131 5.27 -0.85 4.88
N ALA A 132 4.19 -1.58 5.18
CA ALA A 132 3.28 -1.36 6.31
C ALA A 132 2.94 0.13 6.54
N PRO A 133 2.44 0.85 5.52
CA PRO A 133 2.25 2.29 5.61
C PRO A 133 1.22 2.67 6.70
N PRO A 134 1.35 3.87 7.31
CA PRO A 134 0.37 4.38 8.27
C PRO A 134 -0.98 4.62 7.59
N ASP A 135 -2.03 4.83 8.39
CA ASP A 135 -3.40 4.93 7.89
C ASP A 135 -3.62 6.19 7.01
N GLU A 136 -2.94 7.30 7.31
CA GLU A 136 -2.93 8.50 6.46
C GLU A 136 -2.35 8.19 5.08
N MET A 137 -1.28 7.40 5.03
CA MET A 137 -0.68 6.97 3.77
C MET A 137 -1.57 5.97 3.04
N LYS A 138 -2.22 5.02 3.74
CA LYS A 138 -3.22 4.14 3.10
C LYS A 138 -4.36 4.94 2.47
N THR A 139 -4.84 5.97 3.17
CA THR A 139 -5.86 6.91 2.64
C THR A 139 -5.40 7.49 1.31
N PHE A 140 -4.15 7.94 1.24
CA PHE A 140 -3.55 8.50 0.03
C PHE A 140 -3.37 7.45 -1.09
N LEU A 141 -2.76 6.30 -0.78
CA LEU A 141 -2.44 5.27 -1.77
C LEU A 141 -3.70 4.67 -2.41
N TYR A 142 -4.72 4.38 -1.60
CA TYR A 142 -6.00 3.90 -2.10
C TYR A 142 -6.79 5.01 -2.79
N GLY A 143 -6.85 6.20 -2.20
CA GLY A 143 -7.64 7.31 -2.73
C GLY A 143 -7.11 7.90 -4.04
N THR A 144 -5.82 7.71 -4.34
CA THR A 144 -5.21 8.11 -5.62
C THR A 144 -5.08 6.96 -6.63
N ALA A 145 -5.34 5.73 -6.22
CA ALA A 145 -5.31 4.59 -7.14
C ALA A 145 -6.48 4.66 -8.12
N HIS A 146 -6.21 4.40 -9.39
CA HIS A 146 -7.26 4.30 -10.40
C HIS A 146 -7.87 2.90 -10.42
N ILE A 147 -7.02 1.88 -10.26
CA ILE A 147 -7.39 0.46 -10.34
C ILE A 147 -6.70 -0.28 -9.19
N LEU A 148 -7.44 -1.12 -8.47
CA LEU A 148 -6.89 -2.18 -7.63
C LEU A 148 -6.89 -3.49 -8.41
N VAL A 149 -5.77 -4.22 -8.39
CA VAL A 149 -5.70 -5.61 -8.83
C VAL A 149 -5.49 -6.53 -7.63
N TYR A 150 -6.42 -7.45 -7.41
CA TYR A 150 -6.37 -8.44 -6.34
C TYR A 150 -6.50 -9.85 -6.91
N ALA A 151 -5.39 -10.59 -6.99
CA ALA A 151 -5.33 -11.85 -7.73
C ALA A 151 -5.18 -13.12 -6.86
N SER A 152 -5.65 -13.06 -5.61
CA SER A 152 -5.53 -14.19 -4.70
C SER A 152 -6.25 -15.45 -5.21
N HIS A 153 -5.66 -16.62 -5.02
CA HIS A 153 -6.18 -17.92 -5.42
C HIS A 153 -7.22 -18.45 -4.43
N TYR A 154 -7.18 -17.98 -3.19
CA TYR A 154 -8.14 -18.32 -2.15
C TYR A 154 -8.19 -17.24 -1.08
N ASP A 155 -9.40 -16.83 -0.70
CA ASP A 155 -9.70 -16.05 0.50
C ASP A 155 -11.10 -16.39 0.99
N SER A 156 -11.40 -16.03 2.24
CA SER A 156 -12.74 -16.13 2.82
C SER A 156 -13.60 -14.90 2.57
N CYS A 157 -13.04 -13.71 2.77
CA CYS A 157 -13.64 -12.42 2.46
C CYS A 157 -12.53 -11.36 2.48
N PRO A 158 -11.92 -11.04 1.32
CA PRO A 158 -10.76 -10.16 1.29
C PRO A 158 -11.15 -8.72 1.63
N LEU A 159 -10.34 -8.03 2.42
CA LEU A 159 -10.53 -6.61 2.72
C LEU A 159 -10.06 -5.67 1.59
N PRO A 160 -8.90 -5.89 0.93
CA PRO A 160 -8.37 -4.91 -0.02
C PRO A 160 -9.33 -4.49 -1.14
N PRO A 161 -10.15 -5.38 -1.73
CA PRO A 161 -11.13 -4.94 -2.72
C PRO A 161 -12.24 -4.06 -2.13
N GLN A 162 -12.74 -4.35 -0.91
CA GLN A 162 -13.69 -3.45 -0.24
C GLN A 162 -13.05 -2.10 0.10
N GLU A 163 -11.79 -2.09 0.55
CA GLU A 163 -11.04 -0.87 0.86
C GLU A 163 -10.86 0.00 -0.40
N ALA A 164 -10.52 -0.61 -1.54
CA ALA A 164 -10.45 0.08 -2.83
C ALA A 164 -11.81 0.60 -3.32
N MET A 165 -12.87 -0.19 -3.15
CA MET A 165 -14.24 0.25 -3.41
C MET A 165 -14.61 1.48 -2.57
N ALA A 166 -14.27 1.48 -1.27
CA ALA A 166 -14.51 2.60 -0.36
C ALA A 166 -13.69 3.85 -0.74
N ALA A 167 -12.48 3.65 -1.25
CA ALA A 167 -11.60 4.72 -1.69
C ALA A 167 -11.87 5.24 -3.11
N GLY A 168 -12.77 4.60 -3.87
CA GLY A 168 -13.15 5.03 -5.22
C GLY A 168 -12.25 4.53 -6.35
N ALA A 169 -11.45 3.50 -6.11
CA ALA A 169 -10.69 2.81 -7.13
C ALA A 169 -11.54 1.71 -7.80
N ALA A 170 -11.39 1.51 -9.11
CA ALA A 170 -12.04 0.40 -9.80
C ALA A 170 -11.34 -0.92 -9.44
N VAL A 171 -12.12 -1.99 -9.26
CA VAL A 171 -11.61 -3.26 -8.72
C VAL A 171 -11.55 -4.36 -9.78
N ILE A 172 -10.40 -5.02 -9.87
CA ILE A 172 -10.22 -6.31 -10.56
C ILE A 172 -9.92 -7.37 -9.50
N CYS A 173 -10.67 -8.46 -9.51
CA CYS A 173 -10.52 -9.56 -8.57
C CYS A 173 -10.51 -10.91 -9.27
N THR A 174 -9.67 -11.84 -8.82
CA THR A 174 -9.86 -13.24 -9.16
C THR A 174 -11.17 -13.77 -8.56
N ALA A 175 -11.88 -14.60 -9.33
CA ALA A 175 -13.20 -15.15 -8.98
C ALA A 175 -13.13 -16.26 -7.92
N THR A 176 -12.62 -15.93 -6.74
CA THR A 176 -12.63 -16.82 -5.57
C THR A 176 -13.99 -16.79 -4.89
N SER A 177 -14.37 -17.87 -4.19
CA SER A 177 -15.60 -17.88 -3.41
C SER A 177 -15.67 -16.73 -2.40
N GLY A 178 -14.55 -16.40 -1.76
CA GLY A 178 -14.52 -15.31 -0.79
C GLY A 178 -14.61 -13.91 -1.40
N ALA A 179 -13.98 -13.67 -2.55
CA ALA A 179 -14.16 -12.39 -3.26
C ALA A 179 -15.61 -12.21 -3.71
N MET A 180 -16.23 -13.27 -4.23
CA MET A 180 -17.64 -13.29 -4.66
C MET A 180 -18.65 -13.18 -3.51
N GLU A 181 -18.21 -13.05 -2.25
CA GLU A 181 -19.10 -12.68 -1.14
C GLU A 181 -19.73 -11.30 -1.38
N TYR A 182 -19.01 -10.40 -2.07
CA TYR A 182 -19.48 -9.05 -2.37
C TYR A 182 -19.05 -8.54 -3.77
N CYS A 183 -18.03 -9.11 -4.40
CA CYS A 183 -17.65 -8.75 -5.77
C CYS A 183 -18.61 -9.38 -6.80
N VAL A 184 -19.18 -8.55 -7.67
CA VAL A 184 -20.08 -8.92 -8.76
C VAL A 184 -19.53 -8.38 -10.08
N HIS A 185 -19.31 -9.29 -11.03
CA HIS A 185 -18.71 -8.98 -12.33
C HIS A 185 -19.56 -7.95 -13.10
N GLU A 186 -18.90 -6.91 -13.61
CA GLU A 186 -19.51 -5.79 -14.34
C GLU A 186 -20.51 -4.93 -13.56
N GLU A 187 -20.69 -5.16 -12.25
CA GLU A 187 -21.53 -4.32 -11.40
C GLU A 187 -20.70 -3.46 -10.46
N ASN A 188 -19.77 -4.05 -9.72
CA ASN A 188 -18.86 -3.34 -8.81
C ASN A 188 -17.38 -3.72 -8.98
N SER A 189 -17.09 -4.73 -9.82
CA SER A 189 -15.74 -5.23 -10.07
C SER A 189 -15.66 -5.95 -11.41
N LEU A 190 -14.45 -6.18 -11.92
CA LEU A 190 -14.20 -7.18 -12.94
C LEU A 190 -13.66 -8.45 -12.29
N LEU A 191 -14.45 -9.52 -12.33
CA LEU A 191 -14.00 -10.85 -11.94
C LEU A 191 -13.22 -11.52 -13.08
N VAL A 192 -12.04 -12.07 -12.78
CA VAL A 192 -11.17 -12.81 -13.70
C VAL A 192 -10.87 -14.22 -13.17
N PRO A 193 -10.49 -15.20 -14.02
CA PRO A 193 -10.09 -16.52 -13.56
C PRO A 193 -8.85 -16.49 -12.67
N ILE A 194 -8.76 -17.41 -11.72
CA ILE A 194 -7.58 -17.61 -10.86
C ILE A 194 -6.40 -18.09 -11.73
N LYS A 195 -5.18 -17.58 -11.46
CA LYS A 195 -3.94 -17.93 -12.19
C LYS A 195 -4.02 -17.62 -13.69
N SER A 196 -4.54 -16.44 -14.02
CA SER A 196 -4.77 -16.01 -15.40
C SER A 196 -4.20 -14.60 -15.66
N PRO A 197 -2.86 -14.47 -15.73
CA PRO A 197 -2.20 -13.19 -16.02
C PRO A 197 -2.72 -12.47 -17.30
N PRO A 198 -2.97 -13.16 -18.42
CA PRO A 198 -3.49 -12.50 -19.63
C PRO A 198 -4.86 -11.81 -19.40
N GLU A 199 -5.76 -12.45 -18.67
CA GLU A 199 -7.10 -11.95 -18.35
C GLU A 199 -7.03 -10.81 -17.34
N ILE A 200 -6.09 -10.84 -16.39
CA ILE A 200 -5.79 -9.69 -15.53
C ILE A 200 -5.35 -8.50 -16.39
N ALA A 201 -4.40 -8.70 -17.31
CA ALA A 201 -3.90 -7.64 -18.19
C ALA A 201 -5.02 -7.05 -19.07
N GLN A 202 -5.87 -7.90 -19.66
CA GLN A 202 -7.03 -7.48 -20.43
C GLN A 202 -8.07 -6.72 -19.59
N ALA A 203 -8.30 -7.14 -18.34
CA ALA A 203 -9.20 -6.42 -17.44
C ALA A 203 -8.65 -5.04 -17.10
N ILE A 204 -7.34 -4.90 -16.86
CA ILE A 204 -6.70 -3.59 -16.64
C ILE A 204 -6.87 -2.71 -17.88
N GLU A 205 -6.54 -3.23 -19.06
CA GLU A 205 -6.70 -2.51 -20.34
C GLU A 205 -8.14 -2.06 -20.58
N ARG A 206 -9.13 -2.92 -20.27
CA ARG A 206 -10.54 -2.59 -20.38
C ARG A 206 -10.92 -1.44 -19.45
N LEU A 207 -10.45 -1.44 -18.21
CA LEU A 207 -10.72 -0.33 -17.28
C LEU A 207 -9.98 0.94 -17.66
N ILE A 208 -8.85 0.88 -18.33
CA ILE A 208 -8.14 2.06 -18.86
C ILE A 208 -8.93 2.67 -20.04
N THR A 209 -9.39 1.82 -20.96
CA THR A 209 -9.97 2.24 -22.25
C THR A 209 -11.48 2.50 -22.22
N ASP A 210 -12.21 1.94 -21.26
CA ASP A 210 -13.66 2.10 -21.09
C ASP A 210 -13.98 2.94 -19.84
N PRO A 211 -14.05 4.28 -19.95
CA PRO A 211 -14.34 5.16 -18.82
C PRO A 211 -15.76 4.99 -18.27
N GLU A 212 -16.73 4.62 -19.10
CA GLU A 212 -18.13 4.43 -18.66
C GLU A 212 -18.24 3.19 -17.78
N LEU A 213 -17.62 2.08 -18.19
CA LEU A 213 -17.54 0.89 -17.37
C LEU A 213 -16.80 1.19 -16.07
N ARG A 214 -15.64 1.85 -16.13
CA ARG A 214 -14.86 2.17 -14.94
C ARG A 214 -15.68 2.98 -13.93
N GLU A 215 -16.39 4.02 -14.39
CA GLU A 215 -17.27 4.83 -13.53
C GLU A 215 -18.41 4.00 -12.93
N LYS A 216 -19.03 3.13 -13.74
CA LYS A 216 -20.07 2.21 -13.26
C LYS A 216 -19.55 1.33 -12.13
N LEU A 217 -18.38 0.71 -12.29
CA LEU A 217 -17.80 -0.16 -11.26
C LEU A 217 -17.42 0.61 -10.01
N ILE A 218 -16.89 1.83 -10.14
CA ILE A 218 -16.59 2.70 -8.99
C ILE A 218 -17.87 3.00 -8.20
N GLN A 219 -18.95 3.38 -8.90
CA GLN A 219 -20.23 3.68 -8.25
C GLN A 219 -20.84 2.43 -7.58
N GLY A 220 -20.78 1.28 -8.24
CA GLY A 220 -21.19 0.01 -7.64
C GLY A 220 -20.35 -0.36 -6.43
N GLY A 221 -19.03 -0.13 -6.51
CA GLY A 221 -18.08 -0.31 -5.42
C GLY A 221 -18.44 0.55 -4.20
N PHE A 222 -18.70 1.84 -4.38
CA PHE A 222 -19.13 2.73 -3.29
C PHE A 222 -20.39 2.22 -2.59
N THR A 223 -21.40 1.80 -3.37
CA THR A 223 -22.63 1.23 -2.80
C THR A 223 -22.32 -0.03 -1.99
N THR A 224 -21.49 -0.93 -2.51
CA THR A 224 -21.05 -2.12 -1.77
C THR A 224 -20.30 -1.75 -0.49
N ALA A 225 -19.32 -0.84 -0.53
CA ALA A 225 -18.56 -0.44 0.65
C ALA A 225 -19.43 0.22 1.75
N GLN A 226 -20.48 0.96 1.36
CA GLN A 226 -21.44 1.57 2.29
C GLN A 226 -22.29 0.54 3.04
N GLU A 227 -22.45 -0.67 2.52
CA GLU A 227 -23.12 -1.76 3.23
C GLU A 227 -22.21 -2.41 4.30
N HIS A 228 -20.90 -2.18 4.22
CA HIS A 228 -19.90 -2.79 5.09
C HIS A 228 -19.10 -1.76 5.92
N PRO A 229 -19.73 -0.78 6.58
CA PRO A 229 -19.01 0.16 7.42
C PRO A 229 -18.49 -0.56 8.65
N ARG A 230 -17.32 -0.14 9.13
CA ARG A 230 -16.64 -0.74 10.29
C ARG A 230 -17.63 -0.94 11.44
N GLU A 231 -18.42 0.07 11.82
CA GLU A 231 -19.39 0.07 12.93
C GLU A 231 -20.38 -1.10 12.89
N ARG A 232 -20.73 -1.58 11.68
CA ARG A 232 -21.62 -2.74 11.50
C ARG A 232 -20.99 -4.01 12.09
N ALA A 233 -19.68 -4.18 11.97
CA ALA A 233 -18.97 -5.32 12.56
C ALA A 233 -18.99 -5.28 14.10
N TRP A 234 -18.75 -4.11 14.71
CA TRP A 234 -18.82 -3.95 16.18
C TRP A 234 -20.22 -4.28 16.69
N HIS A 235 -21.24 -3.69 16.08
CA HIS A 235 -22.62 -3.93 16.52
C HIS A 235 -23.03 -5.41 16.40
N LYS A 236 -22.60 -6.08 15.32
CA LYS A 236 -22.80 -7.52 15.16
C LYS A 236 -22.03 -8.33 16.20
N LEU A 237 -20.78 -7.97 16.49
CA LEU A 237 -19.97 -8.64 17.51
C LEU A 237 -20.59 -8.51 18.91
N GLU A 238 -21.00 -7.30 19.29
CA GLU A 238 -21.70 -7.05 20.56
C GLU A 238 -22.97 -7.90 20.65
N THR A 239 -23.80 -7.90 19.61
CA THR A 239 -25.02 -8.72 19.55
C THR A 239 -24.72 -10.22 19.74
N VAL A 240 -23.63 -10.71 19.13
CA VAL A 240 -23.20 -12.11 19.26
C VAL A 240 -22.73 -12.41 20.68
N ILE A 241 -21.95 -11.51 21.29
CA ILE A 241 -21.46 -11.65 22.68
C ILE A 241 -22.63 -11.61 23.66
N ASP A 242 -23.53 -10.64 23.54
CA ASP A 242 -24.71 -10.50 24.42
C ASP A 242 -25.57 -11.75 24.38
N ARG A 243 -25.75 -12.34 23.20
CA ARG A 243 -26.45 -13.62 23.03
C ARG A 243 -25.75 -14.76 23.79
N PHE A 244 -24.42 -14.86 23.70
CA PHE A 244 -23.67 -15.89 24.43
C PHE A 244 -23.70 -15.67 25.94
N VAL A 245 -23.62 -14.43 26.40
CA VAL A 245 -23.76 -14.09 27.83
C VAL A 245 -25.17 -14.44 28.34
N ALA A 246 -26.22 -14.15 27.56
CA ALA A 246 -27.60 -14.50 27.91
C ALA A 246 -27.81 -16.02 27.99
N LEU A 247 -27.22 -16.77 27.06
CA LEU A 247 -27.21 -18.23 27.08
C LEU A 247 -26.51 -18.76 28.33
N ALA A 248 -25.31 -18.26 28.64
CA ALA A 248 -24.56 -18.64 29.84
C ALA A 248 -25.28 -18.32 31.14
N THR A 249 -25.97 -17.18 31.18
CA THR A 249 -26.77 -16.80 32.36
C THR A 249 -27.96 -17.73 32.56
N LYS A 250 -28.62 -18.14 31.47
CA LYS A 250 -29.82 -18.99 31.51
C LYS A 250 -29.50 -20.47 31.70
N PHE A 251 -28.35 -20.92 31.21
CA PHE A 251 -27.85 -22.28 31.29
C PHE A 251 -26.38 -22.24 31.78
N PRO A 252 -26.15 -22.16 33.10
CA PRO A 252 -24.80 -21.99 33.66
C PRO A 252 -23.85 -23.15 33.38
N ASP A 253 -24.40 -24.33 33.08
CA ASP A 253 -23.65 -25.52 32.71
C ASP A 253 -23.60 -25.64 31.17
N SER A 254 -22.42 -25.40 30.58
CA SER A 254 -22.20 -25.44 29.13
C SER A 254 -22.52 -26.81 28.53
N SER A 255 -22.38 -27.88 29.32
CA SER A 255 -22.69 -29.26 28.89
C SER A 255 -24.18 -29.48 28.57
N SER A 256 -25.05 -28.56 28.99
CA SER A 256 -26.48 -28.60 28.73
C SER A 256 -26.90 -27.90 27.44
N TRP A 257 -25.99 -27.23 26.71
CA TRP A 257 -26.32 -26.40 25.55
C TRP A 257 -26.43 -27.26 24.28
N THR A 258 -27.53 -27.99 24.16
CA THR A 258 -27.79 -28.75 22.91
C THR A 258 -28.09 -27.81 21.74
N PRO A 259 -27.82 -28.22 20.48
CA PRO A 259 -28.26 -27.45 19.30
C PRO A 259 -29.75 -27.11 19.31
N GLY A 260 -30.59 -27.96 19.95
CA GLY A 260 -32.02 -27.71 20.13
C GLY A 260 -32.35 -26.64 21.18
N ILE A 261 -31.51 -26.44 22.19
CA ILE A 261 -31.65 -25.35 23.18
C ILE A 261 -31.23 -24.02 22.56
N ILE A 262 -30.13 -24.02 21.79
CA ILE A 262 -29.66 -22.87 21.01
C ILE A 262 -30.76 -22.42 20.02
N ASN A 263 -31.28 -23.34 19.20
CA ASN A 263 -32.32 -23.04 18.20
C ASN A 263 -33.70 -22.67 18.80
N ARG A 264 -34.04 -23.06 20.03
CA ARG A 264 -35.34 -22.73 20.68
C ARG A 264 -35.37 -21.34 21.30
N ILE A 265 -34.21 -20.74 21.51
CA ILE A 265 -34.07 -19.37 22.00
C ILE A 265 -34.08 -18.38 20.81
N GLU A 266 -33.86 -18.89 19.60
CA GLU A 266 -33.95 -18.15 18.35
C GLU A 266 -35.41 -18.05 17.87
N LYS A 267 -35.87 -16.83 17.61
CA LYS A 267 -36.75 -16.64 16.44
C LYS A 267 -35.82 -16.42 15.25
N PRO A 268 -35.88 -17.25 14.21
CA PRO A 268 -35.11 -17.00 12.99
C PRO A 268 -35.63 -15.70 12.38
N GLN A 269 -34.94 -14.59 12.58
CA GLN A 269 -35.19 -13.38 11.82
C GLN A 269 -34.37 -13.45 10.52
N GLU A 270 -35.12 -13.80 9.47
CA GLU A 270 -35.08 -13.24 8.11
C GLU A 270 -33.81 -12.49 7.69
N ASN A 271 -32.98 -13.16 6.88
CA ASN A 271 -32.57 -12.72 5.53
C ASN A 271 -31.30 -13.49 5.12
N CYS A 272 -31.46 -14.78 4.82
CA CYS A 272 -30.50 -15.47 3.98
C CYS A 272 -30.84 -15.12 2.53
N PHE A 273 -30.07 -14.22 1.92
CA PHE A 273 -30.09 -14.05 0.48
C PHE A 273 -29.87 -15.42 -0.17
N THR A 274 -30.90 -15.90 -0.87
CA THR A 274 -30.78 -17.05 -1.76
C THR A 274 -30.17 -16.54 -3.05
N TYR A 275 -28.87 -16.78 -3.25
CA TYR A 275 -28.32 -16.68 -4.60
C TYR A 275 -28.67 -17.95 -5.34
N SER A 276 -29.51 -17.78 -6.37
CA SER A 276 -29.61 -18.68 -7.51
C SER A 276 -28.22 -18.95 -8.09
N GLN A 277 -28.05 -20.17 -8.58
CA GLN A 277 -26.89 -20.71 -9.30
C GLN A 277 -26.21 -19.68 -10.24
N PRO A 278 -24.90 -19.84 -10.53
CA PRO A 278 -24.15 -18.92 -11.38
C PRO A 278 -24.93 -18.61 -12.68
N VAL A 279 -25.15 -17.31 -12.90
CA VAL A 279 -25.81 -16.79 -14.09
C VAL A 279 -24.83 -16.90 -15.25
N ASP A 280 -25.17 -17.73 -16.22
CA ASP A 280 -24.61 -17.78 -17.58
C ASP A 280 -24.58 -16.36 -18.17
N PRO A 281 -23.52 -15.88 -18.88
CA PRO A 281 -23.30 -14.46 -19.21
C PRO A 281 -24.32 -13.79 -20.15
N ALA A 282 -25.47 -14.41 -20.41
CA ALA A 282 -26.47 -13.90 -21.33
C ALA A 282 -27.70 -13.37 -20.59
N HIS A 283 -27.86 -12.04 -20.64
CA HIS A 283 -29.09 -11.25 -20.52
C HIS A 283 -29.28 -10.36 -19.26
N ARG A 284 -29.19 -9.04 -19.52
CA ARG A 284 -29.67 -7.92 -18.69
C ARG A 284 -31.21 -7.84 -18.71
N HIS A 285 -31.82 -7.29 -17.66
CA HIS A 285 -32.68 -6.09 -17.76
C HIS A 285 -33.01 -5.46 -16.39
N ILE A 286 -33.04 -4.13 -16.40
CA ILE A 286 -33.04 -3.16 -15.29
C ILE A 286 -34.47 -2.77 -14.90
N GLN A 287 -34.74 -2.54 -13.61
CA GLN A 287 -35.72 -1.54 -13.17
C GLN A 287 -35.29 -0.87 -11.86
N MET A 288 -35.22 0.46 -11.91
CA MET A 288 -34.87 1.36 -10.80
C MET A 288 -36.08 1.69 -9.94
N SER A 289 -35.87 1.90 -8.63
CA SER A 289 -36.73 2.78 -7.84
C SER A 289 -35.99 3.44 -6.68
N THR A 290 -36.19 4.75 -6.61
CA THR A 290 -35.67 5.81 -5.74
C THR A 290 -36.06 5.69 -4.27
N VAL A 291 -35.16 6.08 -3.35
CA VAL A 291 -35.52 6.41 -1.95
C VAL A 291 -34.97 7.78 -1.56
N SER A 292 -35.83 8.53 -0.88
CA SER A 292 -35.69 9.91 -0.44
C SER A 292 -34.84 10.08 0.82
N THR A 293 -34.23 11.25 0.89
CA THR A 293 -33.48 11.86 2.00
C THR A 293 -34.28 12.06 3.29
N GLY A 294 -33.60 11.99 4.43
CA GLY A 294 -34.10 12.42 5.74
C GLY A 294 -32.98 12.91 6.66
N ASP A 295 -32.96 14.22 6.90
CA ASP A 295 -32.06 14.97 7.78
C ASP A 295 -32.19 14.63 9.28
N ARG A 296 -31.10 14.89 10.04
CA ARG A 296 -30.97 15.71 11.28
C ARG A 296 -29.86 15.16 12.17
N ALA A 297 -28.79 15.88 12.51
CA ALA A 297 -28.62 17.13 13.27
C ALA A 297 -28.03 16.87 14.67
N ASN A 298 -26.78 17.34 14.82
CA ASN A 298 -26.13 17.99 15.98
C ASN A 298 -26.24 17.43 17.40
N GLY A 299 -25.07 17.28 18.01
CA GLY A 299 -24.86 17.35 19.46
C GLY A 299 -23.39 17.59 19.80
N HIS A 300 -23.03 18.84 20.09
CA HIS A 300 -21.74 19.25 20.66
C HIS A 300 -21.58 18.72 22.09
N HIS A 301 -20.35 18.37 22.50
CA HIS A 301 -19.81 18.82 23.79
C HIS A 301 -18.29 18.80 23.84
N SER A 302 -17.76 19.95 24.27
CA SER A 302 -16.39 20.28 24.62
C SER A 302 -15.95 19.63 25.94
N THR A 303 -14.65 19.33 26.08
CA THR A 303 -13.79 19.80 27.20
C THR A 303 -12.32 19.49 26.90
N GLN A 304 -11.46 20.44 27.25
CA GLN A 304 -10.00 20.48 27.02
C GLN A 304 -9.25 20.35 28.38
N PRO A 305 -7.91 20.45 28.49
CA PRO A 305 -7.04 19.35 28.90
C PRO A 305 -6.21 19.63 30.17
N SER A 306 -5.40 18.66 30.62
CA SER A 306 -4.42 18.84 31.70
C SER A 306 -3.08 18.14 31.41
N SER A 307 -2.15 18.93 30.87
CA SER A 307 -0.84 19.31 31.41
C SER A 307 0.14 18.30 32.07
N GLN A 308 1.42 18.44 31.62
CA GLN A 308 2.73 18.13 32.26
C GLN A 308 3.15 16.64 32.25
N ILE A 309 4.40 16.24 32.02
CA ILE A 309 5.69 16.74 32.55
C ILE A 309 6.82 16.43 31.56
N SER A 310 7.74 17.38 31.38
CA SER A 310 9.05 17.24 30.74
C SER A 310 10.11 16.67 31.69
N SER A 311 11.08 15.92 31.19
CA SER A 311 12.46 16.02 31.69
C SER A 311 13.50 15.58 30.65
N ASN A 312 14.19 16.59 30.12
CA ASN A 312 15.55 16.48 29.58
C ASN A 312 16.49 15.96 30.66
N ASN A 313 17.42 15.07 30.31
CA ASN A 313 18.69 14.95 31.02
C ASN A 313 19.83 14.73 30.02
N HIS A 314 20.76 15.68 30.04
CA HIS A 314 22.01 15.71 29.30
C HIS A 314 23.18 15.34 30.23
N LYS A 315 24.25 14.84 29.59
CA LYS A 315 25.66 14.70 30.01
C LYS A 315 26.06 13.44 30.80
N PRO A 316 27.36 13.03 30.77
CA PRO A 316 28.57 13.67 30.18
C PRO A 316 29.35 12.77 29.19
N ILE A 317 29.95 13.32 28.12
CA ILE A 317 31.38 13.68 27.98
C ILE A 317 32.37 12.78 28.75
N GLY A 318 33.00 11.89 27.99
CA GLY A 318 34.25 11.21 28.31
C GLY A 318 34.50 10.19 27.21
N ASP A 319 35.58 10.34 26.44
CA ASP A 319 36.53 9.25 26.15
C ASP A 319 37.59 9.64 25.12
N THR A 320 38.84 9.43 25.55
CA THR A 320 40.10 9.25 24.83
C THR A 320 40.09 9.31 23.30
N MET A 321 40.84 10.26 22.73
CA MET A 321 41.20 10.29 21.30
C MET A 321 41.93 8.99 20.91
N THR A 322 41.26 8.13 20.16
CA THR A 322 41.87 7.06 19.38
C THR A 322 42.56 7.65 18.14
N HIS A 323 43.46 6.90 17.50
CA HIS A 323 44.10 7.32 16.23
C HIS A 323 43.05 7.67 15.15
N ASP A 324 41.91 6.99 15.17
CA ASP A 324 40.76 7.26 14.29
C ASP A 324 40.13 8.64 14.59
N GLY A 325 39.95 9.01 15.85
CA GLY A 325 39.38 10.30 16.23
C GLY A 325 40.25 11.51 15.87
N ILE A 326 41.58 11.35 15.82
CA ILE A 326 42.49 12.42 15.36
C ILE A 326 42.36 12.61 13.84
N LEU A 327 42.30 11.51 13.09
CA LEU A 327 42.14 11.57 11.64
C LEU A 327 40.79 12.20 11.25
N ASP A 328 39.71 11.82 11.94
CA ASP A 328 38.38 12.41 11.75
C ASP A 328 38.38 13.92 12.03
N GLN A 329 39.05 14.36 13.10
CA GLN A 329 39.20 15.79 13.41
C GLN A 329 40.02 16.54 12.36
N MET A 330 41.07 15.93 11.81
CA MET A 330 41.87 16.53 10.75
C MET A 330 41.08 16.66 9.44
N ILE A 331 40.31 15.64 9.07
CA ILE A 331 39.42 15.67 7.91
C ILE A 331 38.37 16.76 8.10
N ALA A 332 37.66 16.77 9.22
CA ALA A 332 36.62 17.76 9.51
C ALA A 332 37.17 19.19 9.54
N SER A 333 38.36 19.40 10.12
CA SER A 333 39.05 20.69 10.13
C SER A 333 39.45 21.15 8.72
N ALA A 334 40.00 20.25 7.90
CA ALA A 334 40.37 20.57 6.52
C ALA A 334 39.15 20.88 5.64
N GLN A 335 38.04 20.15 5.82
CA GLN A 335 36.76 20.45 5.17
C GLN A 335 36.21 21.80 5.60
N ALA A 336 36.20 22.10 6.91
CA ALA A 336 35.72 23.37 7.44
C ALA A 336 36.56 24.57 6.99
N ALA A 337 37.85 24.35 6.75
CA ALA A 337 38.77 25.36 6.22
C ALA A 337 38.71 25.50 4.69
N GLY A 338 37.93 24.66 3.98
CA GLY A 338 37.90 24.62 2.51
C GLY A 338 39.21 24.15 1.88
N HIS A 339 40.08 23.49 2.65
CA HIS A 339 41.35 22.94 2.15
C HIS A 339 41.12 21.56 1.50
N TRP A 340 40.38 21.56 0.40
CA TRP A 340 39.93 20.35 -0.29
C TRP A 340 41.05 19.36 -0.63
N PRO A 341 42.23 19.77 -1.16
CA PRO A 341 43.29 18.81 -1.50
C PRO A 341 43.82 18.03 -0.29
N GLN A 342 43.89 18.69 0.87
CA GLN A 342 44.34 18.05 2.11
C GLN A 342 43.30 17.05 2.62
N ALA A 343 42.02 17.45 2.64
CA ALA A 343 40.92 16.58 3.06
C ALA A 343 40.82 15.33 2.16
N ILE A 344 40.89 15.52 0.84
CA ILE A 344 40.88 14.43 -0.15
C ILE A 344 42.05 13.47 0.09
N SER A 345 43.27 13.98 0.27
CA SER A 345 44.45 13.13 0.50
C SER A 345 44.31 12.28 1.77
N LEU A 346 43.82 12.86 2.86
CA LEU A 346 43.61 12.15 4.13
C LEU A 346 42.53 11.06 3.98
N LEU A 347 41.43 11.38 3.29
CA LEU A 347 40.33 10.46 3.05
C LEU A 347 40.73 9.30 2.13
N GLN A 348 41.49 9.56 1.06
CA GLN A 348 42.03 8.51 0.18
C GLN A 348 42.94 7.53 0.93
N GLU A 349 43.76 8.04 1.84
CA GLU A 349 44.60 7.20 2.70
C GLU A 349 43.73 6.38 3.66
N ALA A 350 42.76 7.01 4.33
CA ALA A 350 41.85 6.35 5.27
C ALA A 350 41.09 5.18 4.63
N VAL A 351 40.51 5.41 3.45
CA VAL A 351 39.74 4.39 2.70
C VAL A 351 40.58 3.16 2.39
N LYS A 352 41.87 3.33 2.05
CA LYS A 352 42.79 2.25 1.68
C LYS A 352 43.04 1.27 2.83
N TYR A 353 43.04 1.74 4.07
CA TYR A 353 43.33 0.94 5.25
C TYR A 353 42.08 0.48 6.00
N ALA A 354 40.91 1.03 5.67
CA ALA A 354 39.65 0.60 6.27
C ALA A 354 39.22 -0.80 5.75
N PRO A 355 38.72 -1.69 6.61
CA PRO A 355 38.15 -2.96 6.18
C PRO A 355 36.78 -2.75 5.49
N PRO A 356 36.39 -3.60 4.53
CA PRO A 356 35.06 -3.54 3.93
C PRO A 356 33.95 -3.64 4.97
N GLY A 357 33.00 -2.72 4.91
CA GLY A 357 31.86 -2.62 5.82
C GLY A 357 31.45 -1.16 6.06
N PRO A 358 30.60 -0.92 7.08
CA PRO A 358 30.00 0.39 7.33
C PRO A 358 31.02 1.54 7.49
N THR A 359 32.15 1.27 8.16
CA THR A 359 33.21 2.27 8.36
C THR A 359 33.84 2.69 7.04
N GLN A 360 34.15 1.74 6.16
CA GLN A 360 34.73 2.07 4.86
C GLN A 360 33.70 2.77 3.96
N ALA A 361 32.42 2.39 4.01
CA ALA A 361 31.36 3.07 3.29
C ALA A 361 31.20 4.54 3.75
N ALA A 362 31.28 4.80 5.06
CA ALA A 362 31.25 6.16 5.60
C ALA A 362 32.45 7.01 5.14
N LEU A 363 33.65 6.41 5.06
CA LEU A 363 34.83 7.08 4.51
C LEU A 363 34.69 7.39 3.01
N TRP A 364 34.13 6.46 2.23
CA TRP A 364 33.79 6.71 0.83
C TRP A 364 32.76 7.83 0.67
N ASN A 365 31.75 7.87 1.55
CA ASN A 365 30.77 8.95 1.56
C ASN A 365 31.42 10.32 1.82
N SER A 366 32.27 10.40 2.85
CA SER A 366 33.02 11.62 3.17
C SER A 366 33.98 12.03 2.05
N LEU A 367 34.63 11.07 1.38
CA LEU A 367 35.47 11.33 0.22
C LEU A 367 34.65 11.88 -0.96
N GLY A 368 33.55 11.22 -1.31
CA GLY A 368 32.65 11.68 -2.37
C GLY A 368 32.09 13.08 -2.10
N TYR A 369 31.63 13.35 -0.88
CA TYR A 369 31.15 14.67 -0.48
C TYR A 369 32.25 15.73 -0.59
N THR A 370 33.47 15.42 -0.15
CA THR A 370 34.60 16.36 -0.25
C THR A 370 34.98 16.65 -1.70
N LEU A 371 35.01 15.62 -2.55
CA LEU A 371 35.27 15.78 -3.99
C LEU A 371 34.16 16.61 -4.67
N PHE A 372 32.91 16.41 -4.26
CA PHE A 372 31.78 17.17 -4.74
C PHE A 372 31.89 18.67 -4.40
N GLN A 373 32.21 18.99 -3.14
CA GLN A 373 32.48 20.37 -2.72
C GLN A 373 33.71 20.99 -3.39
N ALA A 374 34.65 20.15 -3.85
CA ALA A 374 35.83 20.56 -4.62
C ALA A 374 35.58 20.69 -6.13
N GLU A 375 34.33 20.56 -6.58
CA GLU A 375 33.92 20.57 -8.00
C GLU A 375 34.54 19.43 -8.84
N GLN A 376 35.03 18.37 -8.19
CA GLN A 376 35.56 17.16 -8.83
C GLN A 376 34.46 16.11 -8.99
N SER A 377 33.50 16.41 -9.85
CA SER A 377 32.24 15.67 -9.98
C SER A 377 32.40 14.21 -10.43
N VAL A 378 33.35 13.91 -11.31
CA VAL A 378 33.56 12.54 -11.84
C VAL A 378 34.12 11.63 -10.75
N GLU A 379 35.10 12.12 -10.01
CA GLU A 379 35.71 11.43 -8.90
C GLU A 379 34.74 11.28 -7.73
N ALA A 380 33.88 12.28 -7.49
CA ALA A 380 32.82 12.23 -6.50
C ALA A 380 31.81 11.10 -6.80
N GLU A 381 31.32 11.02 -8.04
CA GLU A 381 30.42 9.95 -8.48
C GLU A 381 31.04 8.57 -8.23
N ALA A 382 32.31 8.37 -8.63
CA ALA A 382 33.02 7.12 -8.42
C ALA A 382 33.16 6.76 -6.93
N ALA A 383 33.47 7.74 -6.07
CA ALA A 383 33.59 7.53 -4.63
C ALA A 383 32.25 7.12 -4.00
N PHE A 384 31.15 7.79 -4.37
CA PHE A 384 29.82 7.39 -3.90
C PHE A 384 29.42 6.00 -4.39
N GLN A 385 29.70 5.66 -5.65
CA GLN A 385 29.41 4.33 -6.21
C GLN A 385 30.17 3.21 -5.47
N GLU A 386 31.43 3.42 -5.10
CA GLU A 386 32.17 2.45 -4.28
C GLU A 386 31.58 2.30 -2.87
N GLY A 387 31.17 3.41 -2.24
CA GLY A 387 30.44 3.36 -0.97
C GLY A 387 29.16 2.54 -1.07
N ILE A 388 28.35 2.79 -2.10
CA ILE A 388 27.08 2.09 -2.37
C ILE A 388 27.33 0.61 -2.71
N ARG A 389 28.45 0.25 -3.33
CA ARG A 389 28.82 -1.14 -3.60
C ARG A 389 29.06 -1.92 -2.30
N ILE A 390 29.60 -1.26 -1.27
CA ILE A 390 29.87 -1.85 0.05
C ILE A 390 28.60 -1.90 0.90
N GLU A 391 27.86 -0.79 0.97
CA GLU A 391 26.60 -0.68 1.72
C GLU A 391 25.47 -0.23 0.78
N PRO A 392 24.80 -1.16 0.08
CA PRO A 392 23.77 -0.85 -0.93
C PRO A 392 22.54 -0.12 -0.40
N GLN A 393 22.32 -0.12 0.91
CA GLN A 393 21.14 0.47 1.56
C GLN A 393 21.48 1.70 2.41
N ASN A 394 22.71 2.22 2.31
CA ASN A 394 23.12 3.42 3.05
C ASN A 394 22.44 4.68 2.47
N MET A 395 21.56 5.30 3.25
CA MET A 395 20.76 6.44 2.80
C MET A 395 21.59 7.69 2.54
N ASP A 396 22.61 7.97 3.34
CA ASP A 396 23.46 9.17 3.20
C ASP A 396 24.22 9.15 1.87
N LEU A 397 24.74 7.98 1.49
CA LEU A 397 25.41 7.77 0.20
C LEU A 397 24.46 7.98 -0.97
N LEU A 398 23.21 7.51 -0.87
CA LEU A 398 22.20 7.69 -1.90
C LEU A 398 21.81 9.17 -2.05
N LYS A 399 21.53 9.86 -0.93
CA LYS A 399 21.18 11.29 -0.91
C LYS A 399 22.27 12.16 -1.52
N ASN A 400 23.52 11.96 -1.12
CA ASN A 400 24.65 12.71 -1.66
C ASN A 400 24.86 12.47 -3.17
N LEU A 401 24.65 11.23 -3.64
CA LEU A 401 24.75 10.93 -5.08
C LEU A 401 23.57 11.51 -5.87
N ILE A 402 22.36 11.53 -5.29
CA ILE A 402 21.19 12.20 -5.87
C ILE A 402 21.47 13.69 -6.04
N ASP A 403 21.97 14.36 -5.01
CA ASP A 403 22.31 15.79 -5.08
C ASP A 403 23.38 16.08 -6.12
N LEU A 404 24.40 15.22 -6.23
CA LEU A 404 25.40 15.30 -7.30
C LEU A 404 24.76 15.25 -8.70
N TYR A 405 23.86 14.30 -8.95
CA TYR A 405 23.18 14.19 -10.24
C TYR A 405 22.24 15.35 -10.51
N ARG A 406 21.52 15.84 -9.49
CA ARG A 406 20.65 17.01 -9.60
C ARG A 406 21.43 18.26 -9.97
N GLN A 407 22.59 18.50 -9.35
CA GLN A 407 23.44 19.63 -9.69
C GLN A 407 23.99 19.55 -11.13
N GLN A 408 24.15 18.35 -11.67
CA GLN A 408 24.57 18.11 -13.05
C GLN A 408 23.42 18.08 -14.06
N ASP A 409 22.19 18.39 -13.65
CA ASP A 409 20.98 18.29 -14.47
C ASP A 409 20.74 16.87 -15.04
N GLN A 410 21.30 15.84 -14.40
CA GLN A 410 21.11 14.42 -14.75
C GLN A 410 19.89 13.86 -14.01
N LEU A 411 18.73 14.47 -14.27
CA LEU A 411 17.48 14.22 -13.53
C LEU A 411 16.97 12.78 -13.65
N ASP A 412 17.23 12.10 -14.77
CA ASP A 412 16.87 10.69 -14.96
C ASP A 412 17.61 9.78 -13.96
N LYS A 413 18.94 9.97 -13.82
CA LYS A 413 19.75 9.24 -12.85
C LYS A 413 19.35 9.58 -11.42
N ALA A 414 19.14 10.87 -11.12
CA ALA A 414 18.65 11.28 -9.81
C ALA A 414 17.36 10.54 -9.45
N THR A 415 16.41 10.48 -10.38
CA THR A 415 15.11 9.78 -10.20
C THR A 415 15.29 8.28 -9.95
N GLU A 416 16.23 7.62 -10.63
CA GLU A 416 16.55 6.21 -10.38
C GLU A 416 16.99 5.98 -8.93
N TYR A 417 17.92 6.79 -8.43
CA TYR A 417 18.44 6.68 -7.07
C TYR A 417 17.43 7.15 -6.01
N LEU A 418 16.60 8.14 -6.31
CA LEU A 418 15.46 8.54 -5.47
C LEU A 418 14.47 7.38 -5.28
N ASN A 419 14.10 6.69 -6.36
CA ASN A 419 13.25 5.50 -6.29
C ASN A 419 13.91 4.37 -5.48
N ARG A 420 15.23 4.24 -5.54
CA ARG A 420 15.98 3.30 -4.70
C ARG A 420 15.96 3.71 -3.23
N GLY A 421 16.10 4.99 -2.92
CA GLY A 421 15.94 5.54 -1.57
C GLY A 421 14.57 5.23 -1.00
N LEU A 422 13.51 5.48 -1.78
CA LEU A 422 12.12 5.16 -1.39
C LEU A 422 11.84 3.67 -1.19
N ARG A 423 12.64 2.77 -1.79
CA ARG A 423 12.56 1.33 -1.49
C ARG A 423 13.15 0.97 -0.13
N ILE A 424 14.10 1.76 0.37
CA ILE A 424 14.76 1.54 1.67
C ILE A 424 13.91 2.18 2.78
N ASP A 425 13.61 3.47 2.62
CA ASP A 425 12.69 4.20 3.49
C ASP A 425 11.65 4.92 2.63
N PRO A 426 10.43 4.37 2.54
CA PRO A 426 9.36 5.02 1.79
C PRO A 426 9.05 6.42 2.31
N ASP A 427 9.16 6.69 3.60
CA ASP A 427 8.64 7.90 4.23
C ASP A 427 9.74 8.95 4.52
N ASP A 428 10.93 8.79 3.94
CA ASP A 428 12.01 9.77 4.03
C ASP A 428 11.61 11.08 3.34
N ILE A 429 11.39 12.11 4.15
CA ILE A 429 10.92 13.44 3.72
C ILE A 429 11.85 14.09 2.70
N GLU A 430 13.17 13.95 2.88
CA GLU A 430 14.17 14.60 2.03
C GLU A 430 14.22 13.96 0.65
N ILE A 431 14.12 12.63 0.58
CA ILE A 431 13.96 11.89 -0.67
C ILE A 431 12.64 12.28 -1.35
N LEU A 432 11.54 12.41 -0.61
CA LEU A 432 10.25 12.81 -1.17
C LEU A 432 10.28 14.24 -1.74
N LEU A 433 10.86 15.19 -1.01
CA LEU A 433 11.05 16.56 -1.50
C LEU A 433 11.89 16.58 -2.78
N SER A 434 13.03 15.89 -2.76
CA SER A 434 13.93 15.82 -3.90
C SER A 434 13.28 15.17 -5.12
N LEU A 435 12.46 14.12 -4.91
CA LEU A 435 11.66 13.51 -5.97
C LEU A 435 10.63 14.48 -6.53
N GLY A 436 9.91 15.21 -5.66
CA GLY A 436 8.92 16.19 -6.08
C GLY A 436 9.54 17.30 -6.95
N GLU A 437 10.68 17.82 -6.51
CA GLU A 437 11.44 18.85 -7.24
C GLU A 437 11.99 18.34 -8.58
N CYS A 438 12.59 17.15 -8.61
CA CYS A 438 13.07 16.54 -9.86
C CYS A 438 11.92 16.28 -10.83
N ALA A 439 10.77 15.82 -10.32
CA ALA A 439 9.60 15.52 -11.11
C ALA A 439 9.00 16.80 -11.74
N ILE A 440 9.00 17.94 -11.03
CA ILE A 440 8.60 19.23 -11.63
C ILE A 440 9.52 19.58 -12.81
N GLN A 441 10.85 19.47 -12.62
CA GLN A 441 11.81 19.83 -13.66
C GLN A 441 11.69 18.93 -14.90
N LEU A 442 11.35 17.65 -14.70
CA LEU A 442 11.06 16.69 -15.76
C LEU A 442 9.66 16.83 -16.38
N GLY A 443 8.80 17.70 -15.83
CA GLY A 443 7.40 17.85 -16.25
C GLY A 443 6.48 16.68 -15.82
N ALA A 444 6.96 15.80 -14.94
CA ALA A 444 6.20 14.70 -14.36
C ALA A 444 5.35 15.19 -13.17
N PHE A 445 4.39 16.08 -13.44
CA PHE A 445 3.61 16.78 -12.42
C PHE A 445 2.78 15.84 -11.53
N ASP A 446 2.40 14.66 -12.02
CA ASP A 446 1.70 13.63 -11.25
C ASP A 446 2.59 12.99 -10.18
N VAL A 447 3.86 12.72 -10.52
CA VAL A 447 4.86 12.24 -9.56
C VAL A 447 5.19 13.34 -8.55
N ALA A 448 5.28 14.60 -9.00
CA ALA A 448 5.52 15.73 -8.12
C ALA A 448 4.41 15.92 -7.10
N GLU A 449 3.16 15.98 -7.56
CA GLU A 449 1.98 16.10 -6.70
C GLU A 449 1.98 14.99 -5.66
N MET A 450 2.22 13.74 -6.08
CA MET A 450 2.27 12.60 -5.17
C MET A 450 3.33 12.78 -4.09
N ALA A 451 4.56 13.15 -4.48
CA ALA A 451 5.65 13.32 -3.53
C ALA A 451 5.35 14.44 -2.51
N PHE A 452 4.83 15.57 -2.96
CA PHE A 452 4.50 16.70 -2.07
C PHE A 452 3.26 16.47 -1.21
N VAL A 453 2.25 15.75 -1.71
CA VAL A 453 1.11 15.34 -0.87
C VAL A 453 1.58 14.39 0.23
N ARG A 454 2.53 13.50 -0.07
CA ARG A 454 3.12 12.61 0.93
C ARG A 454 3.94 13.39 1.95
N VAL A 455 4.74 14.36 1.53
CA VAL A 455 5.43 15.29 2.44
C VAL A 455 4.43 16.00 3.35
N LYS A 456 3.33 16.53 2.79
CA LYS A 456 2.27 17.17 3.59
C LYS A 456 1.63 16.25 4.61
N ALA A 457 1.45 14.97 4.28
CA ALA A 457 0.86 13.99 5.19
C ALA A 457 1.83 13.62 6.33
N LEU A 458 3.11 13.48 6.02
CA LEU A 458 4.14 13.01 6.96
C LEU A 458 4.74 14.14 7.80
N ALA A 459 4.88 15.33 7.22
CA ALA A 459 5.44 16.54 7.83
C ALA A 459 4.61 17.78 7.43
N PRO A 460 3.40 17.96 8.00
CA PRO A 460 2.48 19.05 7.65
C PRO A 460 3.05 20.47 7.86
N GLU A 461 4.06 20.61 8.70
CA GLU A 461 4.77 21.86 8.99
C GLU A 461 5.80 22.27 7.93
N THR A 462 6.04 21.43 6.93
CA THR A 462 7.01 21.71 5.86
C THR A 462 6.59 22.96 5.09
N ALA A 463 7.42 24.00 5.16
CA ALA A 463 7.12 25.30 4.58
C ALA A 463 6.95 25.24 3.05
N GLY A 464 5.99 26.00 2.51
CA GLY A 464 5.77 26.13 1.07
C GLY A 464 5.04 24.96 0.41
N ILE A 465 4.81 23.84 1.11
CA ILE A 465 4.16 22.65 0.50
C ILE A 465 2.73 22.92 0.08
N ASP A 466 1.96 23.71 0.85
CA ASP A 466 0.60 24.09 0.46
C ASP A 466 0.58 24.96 -0.80
N GLU A 467 1.58 25.83 -0.98
CA GLU A 467 1.72 26.70 -2.15
C GLU A 467 2.13 25.90 -3.38
N ILE A 468 3.11 25.01 -3.24
CA ILE A 468 3.54 24.07 -4.30
C ILE A 468 2.37 23.21 -4.76
N LEU A 469 1.62 22.63 -3.83
CA LEU A 469 0.45 21.83 -4.17
C LEU A 469 -0.62 22.66 -4.86
N ALA A 470 -0.91 23.88 -4.39
CA ALA A 470 -1.86 24.77 -5.04
C ALA A 470 -1.45 25.14 -6.48
N GLU A 471 -0.15 25.35 -6.73
CA GLU A 471 0.40 25.62 -8.07
C GLU A 471 0.28 24.39 -8.98
N LEU A 472 0.62 23.21 -8.49
CA LEU A 472 0.45 21.95 -9.22
C LEU A 472 -1.03 21.69 -9.58
N PHE A 473 -1.96 21.97 -8.65
CA PHE A 473 -3.40 21.86 -8.93
C PHE A 473 -3.91 22.92 -9.91
N GLY A 474 -3.34 24.13 -9.92
CA GLY A 474 -3.77 25.26 -10.77
C GLY A 474 -3.21 25.21 -12.21
N THR A 475 -1.99 24.71 -12.39
CA THR A 475 -1.36 24.56 -13.71
C THR A 475 -2.09 23.52 -14.58
N GLY A 476 -2.71 22.51 -13.98
CA GLY A 476 -3.56 21.53 -14.65
C GLY A 476 -4.91 22.05 -15.18
N GLN A 477 -5.41 23.21 -14.71
CA GLN A 477 -6.63 23.83 -15.25
C GLN A 477 -6.37 24.78 -16.43
N SER A 478 -5.13 25.24 -16.59
CA SER A 478 -4.78 26.30 -17.55
C SER A 478 -4.44 25.79 -18.95
N SER A 479 -4.22 24.48 -19.13
CA SER A 479 -3.87 23.87 -20.43
C SER A 479 -5.08 23.39 -21.25
N ASN A 480 -6.31 23.52 -20.75
CA ASN A 480 -7.55 23.17 -21.47
C ASN A 480 -8.34 24.40 -21.94
N GLY A 481 -7.64 25.41 -22.47
CA GLY A 481 -8.22 26.62 -23.02
C GLY A 481 -7.76 26.92 -24.44
N SER A 482 -8.57 26.53 -25.42
CA SER A 482 -8.61 27.07 -26.80
C SER A 482 -7.46 26.68 -27.76
N LEU A 483 -7.63 25.55 -28.45
CA LEU A 483 -7.25 25.42 -29.86
C LEU A 483 -8.52 25.39 -30.71
N ASN A 484 -9.22 26.52 -30.75
CA ASN A 484 -10.22 26.77 -31.79
C ASN A 484 -9.52 27.24 -33.06
N GLY A 485 -9.60 26.39 -34.09
CA GLY A 485 -9.68 26.70 -35.51
C GLY A 485 -8.92 27.90 -36.07
N THR A 486 -7.85 27.61 -36.81
CA THR A 486 -7.61 28.29 -38.08
C THR A 486 -7.42 27.23 -39.16
N ALA A 487 -8.40 27.13 -40.04
CA ALA A 487 -8.28 26.39 -41.29
C ALA A 487 -7.20 27.07 -42.16
N PRO A 488 -6.38 26.32 -42.92
CA PRO A 488 -5.58 26.93 -43.98
C PRO A 488 -6.54 27.33 -45.11
N SER A 489 -6.57 28.62 -45.41
CA SER A 489 -7.11 29.14 -46.66
C SER A 489 -6.25 28.66 -47.82
N ASP A 490 -6.90 28.08 -48.82
CA ASP A 490 -6.41 28.05 -50.20
C ASP A 490 -6.01 29.46 -50.62
N ASP A 491 -4.77 29.64 -51.11
CA ASP A 491 -4.45 30.40 -52.33
C ASP A 491 -2.93 30.50 -52.58
N VAL A 492 -2.55 30.00 -53.77
CA VAL A 492 -1.33 30.22 -54.60
C VAL A 492 0.01 29.63 -54.13
#